data_AF-A0A8J5WY75-F1
#
_entry.id   AF-A0A8J5WY75-F1
#
_cell.length_a   1.000
_cell.length_b   1.000
_cell.length_c   1.000
_cell.angle_alpha   90.00
_cell.angle_beta   90.00
_cell.angle_gamma   90.00
#
_symmetry.space_group_name_H-M   'P 1'
#
loop_
_entity.id
_entity.type
_entity.pdbx_description
1 polymer ?
#
loop_
_entity_poly.entity_id
_entity_poly.type
_entity_poly.pdbx_seq_one_letter_code
_entity_poly.pdbx_strand_id
1 'polypeptide(L)'
;MKGNPRTPRLNQFKKDGLKLLAGLSSELPSVKRAATLEMGTLSGNSSRLQADLEKVKLVLQLKETCSDHGSAEGFFEAMGAFLRRAEVEIRGTETAEKNVSRQVRETTEYFHGDTAAAAAAGEEPRPLRIFAVVDEFLLALDRACRQGGRTPERVMMGSGKAFRITAGSSLPPRPHRSEPRRALATSSGEDSSSS
;
A
#
# COMPACT_ATOMS: atom_id res chain seq x y z
N MET A 1 30.90 38.66 -25.03
CA MET A 1 29.53 38.39 -24.53
C MET A 1 29.61 38.20 -23.03
N LYS A 2 29.19 39.19 -22.23
CA LYS A 2 29.25 39.13 -20.76
C LYS A 2 28.08 38.26 -20.28
N GLY A 3 28.38 37.11 -19.68
CA GLY A 3 27.37 36.21 -19.13
C GLY A 3 26.51 36.89 -18.05
N ASN A 4 25.20 36.64 -18.07
CA ASN A 4 24.24 37.25 -17.15
C ASN A 4 24.54 36.83 -15.69
N PRO A 5 24.90 37.76 -14.78
CA PRO A 5 25.29 37.45 -13.39
C PRO A 5 24.14 36.95 -12.51
N ARG A 6 22.90 36.89 -13.02
CA ARG A 6 21.75 36.29 -12.31
C ARG A 6 21.76 34.75 -12.30
N THR A 7 22.43 34.11 -13.25
CA THR A 7 22.41 32.64 -13.39
C THR A 7 23.16 31.88 -12.27
N PRO A 8 24.30 32.34 -11.73
CA PRO A 8 25.03 31.61 -10.69
C PRO A 8 24.28 31.61 -9.35
N ARG A 9 23.65 32.75 -8.99
CA ARG A 9 22.85 32.88 -7.77
C ARG A 9 21.61 31.98 -7.82
N LEU A 10 20.89 31.98 -8.95
CA LEU A 10 19.73 31.10 -9.13
C LEU A 10 20.11 29.61 -9.04
N ASN A 11 21.26 29.22 -9.60
CA ASN A 11 21.76 27.85 -9.51
C ASN A 11 22.14 27.46 -8.09
N GLN A 12 22.68 28.39 -7.30
CA GLN A 12 22.98 28.18 -5.89
C GLN A 12 21.68 27.98 -5.07
N PHE A 13 20.68 28.86 -5.24
CA PHE A 13 19.37 28.71 -4.59
C PHE A 13 18.69 27.38 -4.94
N LYS A 14 18.77 26.95 -6.20
CA LYS A 14 18.27 25.63 -6.62
C LYS A 14 18.97 24.49 -5.89
N LYS A 15 20.31 24.52 -5.83
CA LYS A 15 21.11 23.50 -5.14
C LYS A 15 20.80 23.44 -3.64
N ASP A 16 20.65 24.59 -2.99
CA ASP A 16 20.37 24.64 -1.56
C ASP A 16 18.92 24.25 -1.24
N GLY A 17 17.95 24.61 -2.09
CA GLY A 17 16.58 24.10 -2.01
C GLY A 17 16.50 22.58 -2.22
N LEU A 18 17.24 22.04 -3.17
CA LEU A 18 17.35 20.58 -3.40
C LEU A 18 17.91 19.84 -2.18
N LYS A 19 18.93 20.39 -1.50
CA LYS A 19 19.46 19.79 -0.25
C LYS A 19 18.41 19.75 0.86
N LEU A 20 17.61 20.82 1.00
CA LEU A 20 16.55 20.89 2.01
C LEU A 20 15.44 19.86 1.73
N LEU A 21 15.12 19.65 0.46
CA LEU A 21 14.11 18.67 0.05
C LEU A 21 14.60 17.22 0.12
N ALA A 22 15.91 16.97 -0.04
CA ALA A 22 16.51 15.63 -0.07
C ALA A 22 16.44 14.86 1.26
N GLY A 23 16.05 15.50 2.36
CA GLY A 23 15.85 14.87 3.67
C GLY A 23 14.38 14.63 4.04
N LEU A 24 13.43 15.06 3.21
CA LEU A 24 12.02 15.01 3.59
C LEU A 24 11.49 13.57 3.74
N SER A 25 12.03 12.62 2.97
CA SER A 25 11.67 11.20 3.08
C SER A 25 12.10 10.58 4.41
N SER A 26 13.19 11.04 5.02
CA SER A 26 13.64 10.58 6.34
C SER A 26 12.84 11.16 7.52
N GLU A 27 12.17 12.29 7.33
CA GLU A 27 11.34 12.94 8.36
C GLU A 27 9.94 12.32 8.48
N LEU A 28 9.51 11.53 7.48
CA LEU A 28 8.18 10.94 7.41
C LEU A 28 8.19 9.39 7.40
N PRO A 29 8.91 8.71 8.30
CA PRO A 29 8.99 7.24 8.30
C PRO A 29 7.65 6.59 8.66
N SER A 30 6.77 7.31 9.36
CA SER A 30 5.41 6.87 9.68
C SER A 30 4.53 6.75 8.44
N VAL A 31 4.71 7.62 7.44
CA VAL A 31 3.96 7.58 6.17
C VAL A 31 4.25 6.28 5.42
N LYS A 32 5.53 5.90 5.34
CA LYS A 32 5.93 4.64 4.70
C LYS A 32 5.30 3.42 5.36
N ARG A 33 5.24 3.40 6.70
CA ARG A 33 4.55 2.31 7.44
C ARG A 33 3.05 2.34 7.16
N ALA A 34 2.43 3.51 7.22
CA ALA A 34 1.00 3.69 6.98
C ALA A 34 0.59 3.30 5.55
N ALA A 35 1.45 3.54 4.56
CA ALA A 35 1.22 3.16 3.16
C ALA A 35 1.12 1.64 2.95
N THR A 36 1.66 0.84 3.86
CA THR A 36 1.60 -0.63 3.83
C THR A 36 0.46 -1.22 4.66
N LEU A 37 -0.29 -0.39 5.41
CA LEU A 37 -1.39 -0.87 6.24
C LEU A 37 -2.65 -1.10 5.39
N GLU A 38 -3.41 -2.12 5.77
CA GLU A 38 -4.73 -2.42 5.22
C GLU A 38 -5.79 -2.28 6.31
N MET A 39 -6.52 -1.17 6.30
CA MET A 39 -7.53 -0.87 7.35
C MET A 39 -8.66 -1.91 7.38
N GLY A 40 -9.08 -2.42 6.21
CA GLY A 40 -10.10 -3.47 6.12
C GLY A 40 -9.69 -4.76 6.83
N THR A 41 -8.42 -5.14 6.74
CA THR A 41 -7.86 -6.31 7.43
C THR A 41 -7.88 -6.12 8.95
N LEU A 42 -7.57 -4.91 9.45
CA LEU A 42 -7.67 -4.60 10.88
C LEU A 42 -9.12 -4.71 11.39
N SER A 43 -10.06 -4.09 10.67
CA SER A 43 -11.48 -4.10 11.01
C SER A 43 -12.07 -5.52 10.98
N GLY A 44 -11.69 -6.32 9.98
CA GLY A 44 -12.07 -7.72 9.86
C GLY A 44 -11.52 -8.59 10.99
N ASN A 45 -10.29 -8.34 11.44
CA ASN A 45 -9.69 -9.02 12.59
C ASN A 45 -10.43 -8.67 13.89
N SER A 46 -10.75 -7.39 14.12
CA SER A 46 -11.53 -6.97 15.30
C SER A 46 -12.91 -7.64 15.33
N SER A 47 -13.60 -7.63 14.19
CA SER A 47 -14.93 -8.26 14.03
C SER A 47 -14.87 -9.77 14.29
N ARG A 48 -13.82 -10.45 13.81
CA ARG A 48 -13.62 -11.88 14.05
C ARG A 48 -13.36 -12.18 15.52
N LEU A 49 -12.49 -11.39 16.17
CA LEU A 49 -12.22 -11.53 17.60
C LEU A 49 -13.49 -11.36 18.44
N GLN A 50 -14.34 -10.38 18.10
CA GLN A 50 -15.61 -10.20 18.77
C GLN A 50 -16.54 -11.42 18.59
N ALA A 51 -16.67 -11.94 17.36
CA ALA A 51 -17.49 -13.11 17.08
C ALA A 51 -16.98 -14.37 17.81
N ASP A 52 -15.68 -14.57 17.88
CA ASP A 52 -15.08 -15.69 18.62
C ASP A 52 -15.27 -15.53 20.13
N LEU A 53 -15.26 -14.30 20.64
CA LEU A 53 -15.50 -14.00 22.05
C LEU A 53 -16.95 -14.29 22.46
N GLU A 54 -17.93 -14.04 21.59
CA GLU A 54 -19.32 -14.46 21.82
C GLU A 54 -19.44 -15.98 21.94
N LYS A 55 -18.66 -16.77 21.18
CA LYS A 55 -18.63 -18.23 21.34
C LYS A 55 -18.09 -18.64 22.72
N VAL A 56 -17.05 -17.98 23.21
CA VAL A 56 -16.51 -18.22 24.56
C VAL A 56 -17.57 -17.91 25.62
N LYS A 57 -18.34 -16.84 25.44
CA LYS A 57 -19.45 -16.48 26.32
C LYS A 57 -20.55 -17.54 26.35
N LEU A 58 -20.88 -18.15 25.21
CA LEU A 58 -21.82 -19.28 25.16
C LEU A 58 -21.29 -20.49 25.95
N VAL A 59 -20.00 -20.79 25.87
CA VAL A 59 -19.39 -21.87 26.68
C VAL A 59 -19.49 -21.56 28.18
N LEU A 60 -19.31 -20.30 28.58
CA LEU A 60 -19.44 -19.90 29.98
C LEU A 60 -20.87 -20.03 30.52
N GLN A 61 -21.90 -19.95 29.67
CA GLN A 61 -23.29 -20.17 30.08
C GLN A 61 -23.58 -21.63 30.45
N LEU A 62 -22.75 -22.58 30.01
CA LEU A 62 -22.85 -23.99 30.40
C LEU A 62 -22.42 -24.26 31.84
N LYS A 63 -21.96 -23.25 32.58
CA LYS A 63 -21.60 -23.38 34.01
C LYS A 63 -22.74 -24.00 34.83
N GLU A 64 -23.98 -23.60 34.55
CA GLU A 64 -25.16 -24.03 35.31
C GLU A 64 -25.57 -25.48 35.01
N THR A 65 -25.15 -26.04 33.87
CA THR A 65 -25.44 -27.42 33.49
C THR A 65 -24.32 -28.39 33.89
N CYS A 66 -23.20 -27.89 34.41
CA CYS A 66 -22.08 -28.70 34.85
C CYS A 66 -22.35 -29.31 36.23
N SER A 67 -22.46 -30.64 36.30
CA SER A 67 -22.73 -31.37 37.55
C SER A 67 -21.52 -31.47 38.48
N ASP A 68 -20.31 -31.15 38.00
CA ASP A 68 -19.08 -31.19 38.78
C ASP A 68 -18.70 -29.77 39.26
N HIS A 69 -19.39 -29.34 40.32
CA HIS A 69 -19.30 -27.98 40.85
C HIS A 69 -17.92 -27.63 41.44
N GLY A 70 -17.07 -28.60 41.75
CA GLY A 70 -15.78 -28.37 42.41
C GLY A 70 -14.56 -28.34 41.47
N SER A 71 -14.53 -29.18 40.44
CA SER A 71 -13.33 -29.29 39.58
C SER A 71 -13.28 -28.25 38.46
N ALA A 72 -14.44 -27.78 37.99
CA ALA A 72 -14.57 -26.85 36.86
C ALA A 72 -14.65 -25.37 37.27
N GLU A 73 -14.82 -25.07 38.56
CA GLU A 73 -15.06 -23.71 39.05
C GLU A 73 -13.92 -22.74 38.68
N GLY A 74 -12.67 -23.17 38.87
CA GLY A 74 -11.49 -22.38 38.52
C GLY A 74 -11.38 -22.06 37.02
N PHE A 75 -11.85 -22.94 36.15
CA PHE A 75 -11.91 -22.68 34.70
C PHE A 75 -12.92 -21.57 34.39
N PHE A 76 -14.14 -21.67 34.91
CA PHE A 76 -15.19 -20.66 34.66
C PHE A 76 -14.81 -19.29 35.23
N GLU A 77 -14.15 -19.24 36.39
CA GLU A 77 -13.64 -17.99 36.95
C GLU A 77 -12.55 -17.36 36.07
N ALA A 78 -11.54 -18.16 35.69
CA ALA A 78 -10.45 -17.70 34.83
C ALA A 78 -10.96 -17.23 33.46
N MET A 79 -11.87 -17.99 32.83
CA MET A 79 -12.46 -17.65 31.55
C MET A 79 -13.41 -16.45 31.65
N GLY A 80 -14.13 -16.27 32.75
CA GLY A 80 -14.91 -15.06 33.01
C GLY A 80 -14.02 -13.81 33.13
N ALA A 81 -12.87 -13.93 33.80
CA ALA A 81 -11.90 -12.84 33.92
C ALA A 81 -11.19 -12.54 32.58
N PHE A 82 -10.93 -13.57 31.77
CA PHE A 82 -10.44 -13.43 30.39
C PHE A 82 -11.45 -12.68 29.53
N LEU A 83 -12.72 -13.12 29.52
CA LEU A 83 -13.80 -12.53 28.72
C LEU A 83 -13.92 -11.03 28.99
N ARG A 84 -14.01 -10.63 30.27
CA ARG A 84 -14.12 -9.21 30.65
C ARG A 84 -12.94 -8.37 30.16
N ARG A 85 -11.71 -8.89 30.23
CA ARG A 85 -10.51 -8.19 29.75
C ARG A 85 -10.49 -8.07 28.23
N ALA A 86 -10.74 -9.17 27.53
CA ALA A 86 -10.78 -9.20 26.07
C ALA A 86 -11.84 -8.23 25.52
N GLU A 87 -13.03 -8.19 26.12
CA GLU A 87 -14.07 -7.24 25.73
C GLU A 87 -13.65 -5.76 25.86
N VAL A 88 -12.92 -5.41 26.92
CA VAL A 88 -12.41 -4.05 27.13
C VAL A 88 -11.34 -3.71 26.08
N GLU A 89 -10.41 -4.62 25.81
CA GLU A 89 -9.34 -4.42 24.84
C GLU A 89 -9.88 -4.31 23.39
N ILE A 90 -10.83 -5.16 23.01
CA ILE A 90 -11.46 -5.10 21.68
C ILE A 90 -12.20 -3.77 21.51
N ARG A 91 -13.05 -3.37 22.46
CA ARG A 91 -13.75 -2.07 22.39
C ARG A 91 -12.78 -0.88 22.34
N GLY A 92 -11.67 -0.97 23.08
CA GLY A 92 -10.60 0.03 23.03
C GLY A 92 -9.98 0.13 21.64
N THR A 93 -9.70 -1.02 21.03
CA THR A 93 -9.16 -1.13 19.67
C THR A 93 -10.11 -0.55 18.63
N GLU A 94 -11.40 -0.89 18.69
CA GLU A 94 -12.43 -0.34 17.78
C GLU A 94 -12.57 1.17 17.90
N THR A 95 -12.49 1.70 19.13
CA THR A 95 -12.57 3.13 19.37
C THR A 95 -11.34 3.85 18.79
N ALA A 96 -10.15 3.28 18.98
CA ALA A 96 -8.93 3.78 18.38
C ALA A 96 -8.99 3.73 16.84
N GLU A 97 -9.45 2.62 16.27
CA GLU A 97 -9.65 2.46 14.82
C GLU A 97 -10.58 3.54 14.26
N LYS A 98 -11.74 3.78 14.88
CA LYS A 98 -12.69 4.84 14.48
C LYS A 98 -12.05 6.22 14.53
N ASN A 99 -11.29 6.51 15.58
CA ASN A 99 -10.61 7.80 15.73
C ASN A 99 -9.54 8.01 14.64
N VAL A 100 -8.71 7.00 14.40
CA VAL A 100 -7.69 7.03 13.34
C VAL A 100 -8.36 7.15 11.96
N SER A 101 -9.42 6.38 11.70
CA SER A 101 -10.18 6.43 10.45
C SER A 101 -10.74 7.82 10.18
N ARG A 102 -11.29 8.49 11.21
CA ARG A 102 -11.73 9.89 11.10
C ARG A 102 -10.59 10.83 10.73
N GLN A 103 -9.45 10.74 11.42
CA GLN A 103 -8.29 11.60 11.14
C GLN A 103 -7.74 11.39 9.72
N VAL A 104 -7.67 10.14 9.26
CA VAL A 104 -7.23 9.81 7.91
C VAL A 104 -8.21 10.39 6.88
N ARG A 105 -9.52 10.30 7.13
CA ARG A 105 -10.53 10.90 6.26
C ARG A 105 -10.37 12.41 6.16
N GLU A 106 -10.29 13.11 7.29
CA GLU A 106 -10.08 14.57 7.34
C GLU A 106 -8.79 14.99 6.61
N THR A 107 -7.71 14.21 6.78
CA THR A 107 -6.45 14.44 6.06
C THR A 107 -6.60 14.23 4.56
N THR A 108 -7.31 13.17 4.15
CA THR A 108 -7.55 12.86 2.75
C THR A 108 -8.41 13.94 2.09
N GLU A 109 -9.45 14.41 2.78
CA GLU A 109 -10.31 15.50 2.33
C GLU A 109 -9.52 16.81 2.15
N TYR A 110 -8.58 17.10 3.06
CA TYR A 110 -7.72 18.27 2.94
C TYR A 110 -6.87 18.28 1.66
N PHE A 111 -6.28 17.14 1.29
CA PHE A 111 -5.40 17.06 0.11
C PHE A 111 -6.13 16.76 -1.21
N HIS A 112 -7.29 16.08 -1.16
CA HIS A 112 -7.98 15.58 -2.34
C HIS A 112 -9.39 16.16 -2.56
N GLY A 113 -9.92 16.96 -1.63
CA GLY A 113 -11.30 17.45 -1.68
C GLY A 113 -12.31 16.39 -1.25
N ASP A 114 -13.59 16.60 -1.57
CA ASP A 114 -14.68 15.77 -1.03
C ASP A 114 -14.57 14.29 -1.49
N THR A 115 -14.20 13.43 -0.55
CA THR A 115 -14.06 11.98 -0.76
C THR A 115 -15.40 11.24 -0.78
N ALA A 116 -16.50 11.90 -0.40
CA ALA A 116 -17.84 11.33 -0.47
C ALA A 116 -18.27 11.01 -1.92
N ALA A 117 -17.76 11.76 -2.91
CA ALA A 117 -18.03 11.51 -4.32
C ALA A 117 -17.43 10.19 -4.83
N ALA A 118 -16.28 9.75 -4.30
CA ALA A 118 -15.66 8.47 -4.67
C ALA A 118 -16.43 7.26 -4.10
N ALA A 119 -16.94 7.39 -2.88
CA ALA A 119 -17.84 6.39 -2.29
C ALA A 119 -19.18 6.31 -3.05
N ALA A 120 -19.70 7.44 -3.53
CA ALA A 120 -20.90 7.49 -4.37
C ALA A 120 -20.68 6.90 -5.79
N ALA A 121 -19.44 6.88 -6.28
CA ALA A 121 -19.05 6.25 -7.56
C ALA A 121 -18.84 4.73 -7.46
N GLY A 122 -19.11 4.13 -6.29
CA GLY A 122 -18.94 2.68 -6.07
C GLY A 122 -17.49 2.24 -5.90
N GLU A 123 -16.53 3.17 -5.80
CA GLU A 123 -15.18 2.83 -5.36
C GLU A 123 -15.21 2.57 -3.85
N GLU A 124 -14.65 1.44 -3.43
CA GLU A 124 -14.38 1.20 -2.02
C GLU A 124 -13.51 2.35 -1.49
N PRO A 125 -13.93 3.05 -0.43
CA PRO A 125 -13.12 4.10 0.15
C PRO A 125 -11.80 3.46 0.58
N ARG A 126 -10.70 3.88 -0.05
CA ARG A 126 -9.34 3.48 0.29
C ARG A 126 -8.66 4.63 1.05
N PRO A 127 -9.09 4.94 2.29
CA PRO A 127 -8.64 6.13 3.01
C PRO A 127 -7.12 6.14 3.25
N LEU A 128 -6.47 4.98 3.26
CA LEU A 128 -5.00 4.90 3.38
C LEU A 128 -4.23 5.25 2.09
N ARG A 129 -4.92 5.43 0.95
CA ARG A 129 -4.28 5.75 -0.34
C ARG A 129 -3.47 7.04 -0.31
N ILE A 130 -3.86 8.01 0.54
CA ILE A 130 -3.08 9.25 0.74
C ILE A 130 -1.63 8.94 1.14
N PHE A 131 -1.41 7.96 2.01
CA PHE A 131 -0.06 7.61 2.46
C PHE A 131 0.78 6.99 1.35
N ALA A 132 0.17 6.18 0.48
CA ALA A 132 0.86 5.61 -0.69
C ALA A 132 1.26 6.70 -1.70
N VAL A 133 0.37 7.66 -1.95
CA VAL A 133 0.65 8.80 -2.83
C VAL A 133 1.79 9.66 -2.28
N VAL A 134 1.77 9.95 -0.97
CA VAL A 134 2.84 10.74 -0.33
C VAL A 134 4.17 9.96 -0.33
N ASP A 135 4.17 8.66 -0.03
CA ASP A 135 5.39 7.83 -0.10
C ASP A 135 5.99 7.81 -1.51
N GLU A 136 5.16 7.63 -2.55
CA GLU A 136 5.60 7.66 -3.95
C GLU A 136 6.17 9.03 -4.34
N PHE A 137 5.52 10.12 -3.92
CA PHE A 137 6.00 11.48 -4.13
C PHE A 137 7.38 11.69 -3.49
N LEU A 138 7.56 11.25 -2.24
CA LEU A 138 8.84 11.35 -1.53
C LEU A 138 9.94 10.54 -2.24
N LEU A 139 9.63 9.35 -2.74
CA LEU A 139 10.57 8.55 -3.55
C LEU A 139 10.93 9.23 -4.88
N ALA A 140 9.97 9.88 -5.54
CA ALA A 140 10.22 10.68 -6.74
C ALA A 140 11.09 11.90 -6.42
N LEU A 141 10.82 12.59 -5.31
CA LEU A 141 11.60 13.73 -4.83
C LEU A 141 13.05 13.34 -4.55
N ASP A 142 13.29 12.21 -3.88
CA ASP A 142 14.64 11.70 -3.61
C ASP A 142 15.41 11.38 -4.90
N ARG A 143 14.72 10.82 -5.90
CA ARG A 143 15.31 10.56 -7.23
C ARG A 143 15.67 11.88 -7.93
N ALA A 144 14.76 12.85 -7.94
CA ALA A 144 15.00 14.16 -8.53
C ALA A 144 16.15 14.91 -7.82
N CYS A 145 16.24 14.82 -6.49
CA CYS A 145 17.32 15.43 -5.71
C CYS A 145 18.69 14.84 -6.05
N ARG A 146 18.78 13.52 -6.20
CA ARG A 146 20.00 12.84 -6.63
C ARG A 146 20.39 13.17 -8.07
N GLN A 147 19.42 13.26 -8.97
CA GLN A 147 19.66 13.60 -10.38
C GLN A 147 20.09 15.07 -10.53
N GLY A 148 19.46 16.00 -9.80
CA GLY A 148 19.76 17.43 -9.82
C GLY A 148 21.04 17.83 -9.08
N GLY A 149 21.45 17.05 -8.08
CA GLY A 149 22.78 17.17 -7.45
C GLY A 149 23.92 16.63 -8.31
N ARG A 150 23.62 15.73 -9.25
CA ARG A 150 24.51 15.30 -10.34
C ARG A 150 24.25 16.16 -11.58
N THR A 151 24.62 17.44 -11.53
CA THR A 151 24.87 18.15 -12.80
C THR A 151 25.88 17.32 -13.60
N PRO A 152 25.70 17.07 -14.91
CA PRO A 152 26.70 16.44 -15.76
C PRO A 152 27.86 17.41 -16.00
N GLU A 153 28.55 17.78 -14.93
CA GLU A 153 29.75 18.60 -14.95
C GLU A 153 30.89 17.72 -14.45
N ARG A 154 31.19 16.69 -15.26
CA ARG A 154 32.46 15.96 -15.41
C ARG A 154 32.20 14.67 -16.17
N VAL A 155 32.06 14.80 -17.49
CA VAL A 155 32.67 13.82 -18.41
C VAL A 155 33.81 14.54 -19.10
N MET A 156 34.82 14.94 -18.32
CA MET A 156 36.10 15.40 -18.85
C MET A 156 37.22 14.93 -17.93
N MET A 157 37.48 13.62 -17.97
CA MET A 157 38.80 12.99 -17.83
C MET A 157 38.67 11.47 -17.81
N GLY A 158 39.57 10.78 -18.50
CA GLY A 158 39.77 9.32 -18.42
C GLY A 158 39.53 8.62 -19.76
N SER A 159 40.41 8.79 -20.74
CA SER A 159 41.61 7.94 -20.97
C SER A 159 41.30 6.58 -21.60
N GLY A 160 41.75 6.43 -22.85
CA GLY A 160 42.30 5.18 -23.37
C GLY A 160 41.34 4.03 -23.65
N LYS A 161 40.95 3.90 -24.92
CA LYS A 161 41.26 2.73 -25.77
C LYS A 161 40.56 2.89 -27.12
N ALA A 162 41.36 3.06 -28.16
CA ALA A 162 40.91 2.89 -29.53
C ALA A 162 40.41 1.45 -29.70
N PHE A 163 39.15 1.28 -30.07
CA PHE A 163 38.66 -0.01 -30.56
C PHE A 163 38.36 0.17 -32.04
N ARG A 164 39.28 -0.33 -32.88
CA ARG A 164 39.00 -0.54 -34.31
C ARG A 164 38.04 -1.73 -34.39
N ILE A 165 36.87 -1.54 -35.00
CA ILE A 165 36.06 -2.68 -35.43
C ILE A 165 36.20 -2.81 -36.95
N THR A 166 36.84 -3.90 -37.34
CA THR A 166 36.98 -4.40 -38.71
C THR A 166 35.62 -4.83 -39.26
N ALA A 167 35.40 -4.56 -40.55
CA ALA A 167 34.23 -4.94 -41.31
C ALA A 167 33.97 -6.46 -41.34
N GLY A 168 32.71 -6.88 -41.34
CA GLY A 168 32.39 -8.29 -41.51
C GLY A 168 30.89 -8.66 -41.43
N SER A 169 30.30 -8.82 -42.61
CA SER A 169 29.07 -9.56 -42.93
C SER A 169 27.72 -8.85 -42.85
N SER A 170 26.98 -9.13 -43.91
CA SER A 170 25.76 -8.55 -44.47
C SER A 170 24.49 -9.27 -43.99
N LEU A 171 23.42 -8.47 -43.84
CA LEU A 171 21.94 -8.66 -43.95
C LEU A 171 21.39 -10.02 -44.45
N PRO A 172 20.09 -10.40 -44.24
CA PRO A 172 18.89 -9.54 -44.14
C PRO A 172 17.75 -10.01 -43.16
N PRO A 173 16.57 -9.33 -43.10
CA PRO A 173 15.59 -9.46 -42.02
C PRO A 173 14.44 -10.46 -42.27
N ARG A 174 13.69 -10.71 -41.18
CA ARG A 174 12.47 -11.52 -41.00
C ARG A 174 11.41 -11.40 -42.12
N PRO A 175 10.56 -12.44 -42.26
CA PRO A 175 9.17 -12.23 -42.64
C PRO A 175 8.16 -12.75 -41.60
N HIS A 176 7.12 -11.95 -41.41
CA HIS A 176 5.81 -12.37 -40.92
C HIS A 176 5.17 -13.35 -41.91
N ARG A 177 4.43 -14.36 -41.44
CA ARG A 177 3.46 -15.06 -42.27
C ARG A 177 2.24 -15.54 -41.46
N SER A 178 1.09 -15.12 -41.97
CA SER A 178 -0.29 -15.39 -41.58
C SER A 178 -0.70 -16.87 -41.64
N GLU A 179 -1.78 -17.18 -40.90
CA GLU A 179 -2.45 -18.48 -40.67
C GLU A 179 -2.63 -19.42 -41.88
N PRO A 180 -3.02 -20.68 -41.61
CA PRO A 180 -4.39 -21.02 -42.01
C PRO A 180 -5.20 -21.86 -41.01
N ARG A 181 -6.49 -21.57 -41.06
CA ARG A 181 -7.66 -22.21 -40.46
C ARG A 181 -8.03 -23.54 -41.17
N ARG A 182 -8.37 -24.59 -40.40
CA ARG A 182 -9.44 -25.62 -40.62
C ARG A 182 -9.27 -26.73 -39.56
N ALA A 183 -10.22 -26.84 -38.63
CA ALA A 183 -11.46 -27.65 -38.70
C ALA A 183 -11.19 -29.13 -38.37
N LEU A 184 -11.77 -29.62 -37.27
CA LEU A 184 -12.49 -30.90 -37.23
C LEU A 184 -13.44 -30.90 -36.03
N ALA A 185 -14.62 -31.45 -36.28
CA ALA A 185 -15.74 -31.61 -35.38
C ALA A 185 -15.53 -32.76 -34.37
N THR A 186 -16.26 -32.68 -33.26
CA THR A 186 -17.13 -33.68 -32.57
C THR A 186 -17.31 -33.09 -31.15
N SER A 187 -18.42 -33.18 -30.44
CA SER A 187 -19.37 -34.26 -30.22
C SER A 187 -20.59 -33.66 -29.48
N SER A 188 -21.70 -34.39 -29.58
CA SER A 188 -22.99 -34.29 -28.87
C SER A 188 -22.94 -33.75 -27.43
N GLY A 189 -24.00 -33.20 -26.86
CA GLY A 189 -25.42 -33.14 -27.20
C GLY A 189 -26.16 -32.60 -25.98
N GLU A 190 -27.47 -32.34 -26.15
CA GLU A 190 -28.55 -32.33 -25.13
C GLU A 190 -28.41 -31.49 -23.84
N ASP A 191 -29.43 -30.86 -23.28
CA ASP A 191 -30.73 -30.31 -23.67
C ASP A 191 -31.21 -29.56 -22.41
N SER A 192 -32.32 -28.83 -22.53
CA SER A 192 -33.24 -28.42 -21.45
C SER A 192 -33.22 -26.95 -21.02
N SER A 193 -34.31 -26.34 -21.46
CA SER A 193 -34.87 -25.01 -21.20
C SER A 193 -35.31 -24.74 -19.76
N SER A 194 -35.33 -23.44 -19.45
CA SER A 194 -36.33 -22.65 -18.71
C SER A 194 -36.94 -23.16 -17.40
N SER A 195 -36.72 -22.40 -16.33
CA SER A 195 -37.74 -21.56 -15.64
C SER A 195 -37.05 -20.51 -14.77
#